data_AF-A0A429EGC3-F1
#
_entry.id   AF-A0A429EGC3-F1
#
_cell.length_a   1.000
_cell.length_b   1.000
_cell.length_c   1.000
_cell.angle_alpha   90.00
_cell.angle_beta   90.00
_cell.angle_gamma   90.00
#
_symmetry.space_group_name_H-M   'P 1'
#
loop_
_entity.id
_entity.type
_entity.pdbx_description
1 polymer ?
#
loop_
_entity_poly.entity_id
_entity_poly.type
_entity_poly.pdbx_seq_one_letter_code
_entity_poly.pdbx_strand_id
1 'polypeptide(L)'
;MADQPSLKTIALDVRELLHAAGLIADKESPKGSGGFTVSVVRGRVEVGWTASDDLYDHSFELEPNQPQHPLVQFERTATAIMEHALGEILYAAGYGVARVPEAGDTDSFVFVLTEPRVKPWRAS
;
A
#
# COMPACT_ATOMS: atom_id res chain seq x y z
N MET A 1 -25.35 20.05 -0.21
CA MET A 1 -23.96 19.58 -0.13
C MET A 1 -24.02 18.17 0.42
N ALA A 2 -23.48 17.18 -0.30
CA ALA A 2 -23.32 15.84 0.27
C ALA A 2 -22.25 15.93 1.36
N ASP A 3 -22.52 15.37 2.53
CA ASP A 3 -21.58 15.28 3.64
C ASP A 3 -20.42 14.37 3.19
N GLN A 4 -19.18 14.85 3.22
CA GLN A 4 -18.04 14.02 2.83
C GLN A 4 -17.84 12.94 3.90
N PRO A 5 -17.72 11.66 3.53
CA PRO A 5 -17.45 10.61 4.50
C PRO A 5 -16.12 10.89 5.20
N SER A 6 -16.07 10.62 6.51
CA SER A 6 -14.86 10.81 7.29
C SER A 6 -13.72 9.90 6.78
N LEU A 7 -12.46 10.32 6.92
CA LEU A 7 -11.29 9.50 6.56
C LEU A 7 -11.30 8.11 7.22
N LYS A 8 -11.87 8.01 8.43
CA LYS A 8 -12.01 6.74 9.15
C LYS A 8 -13.03 5.81 8.46
N THR A 9 -14.12 6.37 7.95
CA THR A 9 -15.11 5.64 7.15
C THR A 9 -14.48 5.12 5.88
N ILE A 10 -13.76 5.98 5.14
CA ILE A 10 -13.08 5.58 3.91
C ILE A 10 -12.05 4.47 4.18
N ALA A 11 -11.26 4.57 5.24
CA ALA A 11 -10.30 3.53 5.62
C ALA A 11 -10.98 2.20 6.00
N LEU A 12 -12.18 2.23 6.56
CA LEU A 12 -12.96 1.04 6.85
C LEU A 12 -13.48 0.40 5.55
N ASP A 13 -14.11 1.20 4.68
CA ASP A 13 -14.64 0.73 3.39
C ASP A 13 -13.54 0.11 2.53
N VAL A 14 -12.35 0.73 2.51
CA VAL A 14 -11.17 0.21 1.81
C VAL A 14 -10.74 -1.14 2.40
N ARG A 15 -10.69 -1.28 3.73
CA ARG A 15 -10.35 -2.56 4.37
C ARG A 15 -11.37 -3.65 4.02
N GLU A 16 -12.66 -3.34 4.09
CA GLU A 16 -13.74 -4.27 3.74
C GLU A 16 -13.66 -4.70 2.27
N LEU A 17 -13.39 -3.76 1.36
CA LEU A 17 -13.18 -4.06 -0.06
C LEU A 17 -12.00 -5.01 -0.29
N LEU A 18 -10.85 -4.76 0.34
CA LEU A 18 -9.67 -5.60 0.17
C LEU A 18 -9.89 -7.02 0.72
N HIS A 19 -10.62 -7.15 1.83
CA HIS A 19 -11.07 -8.47 2.30
C HIS A 19 -12.03 -9.14 1.33
N ALA A 20 -12.98 -8.41 0.76
CA ALA A 20 -13.89 -8.95 -0.26
C ALA A 20 -13.15 -9.39 -1.53
N ALA A 21 -12.00 -8.78 -1.83
CA ALA A 21 -11.08 -9.21 -2.88
C ALA A 21 -10.22 -10.44 -2.50
N GLY A 22 -10.39 -10.98 -1.29
CA GLY A 22 -9.68 -12.16 -0.80
C GLY A 22 -8.29 -11.87 -0.23
N LEU A 23 -7.95 -10.61 0.03
CA LEU A 23 -6.68 -10.24 0.64
C LEU A 23 -6.79 -10.29 2.18
N ILE A 24 -5.65 -10.56 2.82
CA ILE A 24 -5.54 -10.65 4.28
C ILE A 24 -4.79 -9.41 4.77
N ALA A 25 -5.36 -8.76 5.79
CA ALA A 25 -4.69 -7.63 6.44
C ALA A 25 -3.48 -8.14 7.21
N ASP A 26 -2.37 -7.39 7.21
CA ASP A 26 -1.12 -7.78 7.88
C ASP A 26 -1.34 -8.25 9.33
N LYS A 27 -2.19 -7.54 10.10
CA LYS A 27 -2.52 -7.87 11.49
C LYS A 27 -3.34 -9.15 11.67
N GLU A 28 -3.95 -9.64 10.61
CA GLU A 28 -4.81 -10.84 10.58
C GLU A 28 -4.09 -12.04 9.96
N SER A 29 -2.95 -11.80 9.31
CA SER A 29 -2.12 -12.84 8.76
C SER A 29 -1.49 -13.71 9.86
N PRO A 30 -1.24 -15.01 9.58
CA PRO A 30 -0.37 -15.80 10.44
C PRO A 30 0.92 -15.04 10.69
N LYS A 31 1.36 -15.01 11.95
CA LYS A 31 2.47 -14.15 12.40
C LYS A 31 3.63 -14.20 11.41
N GLY A 32 3.95 -13.03 10.85
CA GLY A 32 5.06 -12.82 9.92
C GLY A 32 4.81 -13.23 8.47
N SER A 33 3.57 -13.46 8.05
CA SER A 33 3.27 -13.76 6.63
C SER A 33 3.09 -12.51 5.77
N GLY A 34 3.04 -11.32 6.38
CA GLY A 34 2.76 -10.06 5.70
C GLY A 34 1.30 -9.91 5.26
N GLY A 35 0.96 -8.78 4.66
CA GLY A 35 -0.41 -8.50 4.20
C GLY A 35 -0.62 -7.03 3.86
N PHE A 36 -1.86 -6.67 3.53
CA PHE A 36 -2.17 -5.27 3.27
C PHE A 36 -2.28 -4.47 4.58
N THR A 37 -1.94 -3.19 4.52
CA THR A 37 -2.15 -2.23 5.61
C THR A 37 -3.07 -1.11 5.14
N VAL A 38 -3.90 -0.59 6.05
CA VAL A 38 -4.73 0.59 5.81
C VAL A 38 -4.63 1.51 7.02
N SER A 39 -4.14 2.72 6.81
CA SER A 39 -3.89 3.71 7.85
C SER A 39 -4.42 5.09 7.44
N VAL A 40 -4.69 5.97 8.41
CA VAL A 40 -5.03 7.38 8.15
C VAL A 40 -3.82 8.22 8.54
N VAL A 41 -3.13 8.77 7.55
CA VAL A 41 -1.86 9.51 7.74
C VAL A 41 -1.96 10.84 7.02
N ARG A 42 -1.57 11.93 7.71
CA ARG A 42 -1.49 13.30 7.14
C ARG A 42 -2.75 13.74 6.36
N GLY A 43 -3.94 13.36 6.86
CA GLY A 43 -5.23 13.73 6.24
C GLY A 43 -5.61 12.91 5.00
N ARG A 44 -5.00 11.75 4.79
CA ARG A 44 -5.27 10.82 3.68
C ARG A 44 -5.44 9.40 4.22
N VAL A 45 -6.05 8.54 3.41
CA VAL A 45 -6.04 7.09 3.64
C VAL A 45 -4.87 6.53 2.85
N GLU A 46 -3.96 5.87 3.54
CA GLU A 46 -2.78 5.22 2.99
C GLU A 46 -3.02 3.71 2.99
N VAL A 47 -2.70 3.08 1.89
CA VAL A 47 -2.80 1.64 1.66
C VAL A 47 -1.43 1.15 1.23
N GLY A 48 -0.91 0.18 1.95
CA GLY A 48 0.43 -0.36 1.72
C GLY A 48 0.43 -1.88 1.76
N TRP A 49 1.60 -2.44 1.49
CA TRP A 49 1.87 -3.86 1.63
C TRP A 49 3.02 -4.08 2.60
N THR A 50 2.88 -5.05 3.48
CA THR A 50 3.95 -5.50 4.39
C THR A 50 4.41 -6.87 3.91
N ALA A 51 5.71 -7.00 3.65
CA ALA A 51 6.34 -8.27 3.33
C ALA A 51 6.29 -9.23 4.53
N SER A 52 6.53 -10.53 4.31
CA SER A 52 6.70 -11.49 5.40
C SER A 52 7.91 -11.13 6.27
N ASP A 53 7.82 -11.33 7.59
CA ASP A 53 8.88 -11.03 8.56
C ASP A 53 10.22 -11.64 8.12
N ASP A 54 10.24 -12.90 7.68
CA ASP A 54 11.47 -13.57 7.21
C ASP A 54 12.14 -12.83 6.04
N LEU A 55 11.34 -12.28 5.11
CA LEU A 55 11.86 -11.55 3.97
C LEU A 55 12.31 -10.14 4.38
N TYR A 56 11.49 -9.48 5.19
CA TYR A 56 11.73 -8.12 5.66
C TYR A 56 12.96 -8.04 6.59
N ASP A 57 13.07 -8.94 7.57
CA ASP A 57 14.18 -8.93 8.52
C ASP A 57 15.53 -9.13 7.80
N HIS A 58 15.58 -10.07 6.84
CA HIS A 58 16.79 -10.30 6.06
C HIS A 58 17.12 -9.16 5.08
N SER A 59 16.13 -8.51 4.46
CA SER A 59 16.39 -7.35 3.61
C SER A 59 16.81 -6.14 4.44
N PHE A 60 16.16 -5.89 5.56
CA PHE A 60 16.41 -4.77 6.47
C PHE A 60 17.82 -4.80 7.07
N GLU A 61 18.33 -5.98 7.43
CA GLU A 61 19.71 -6.13 7.90
C GLU A 61 20.75 -5.77 6.83
N LEU A 62 20.46 -6.05 5.55
CA LEU A 62 21.38 -5.88 4.43
C LEU A 62 21.34 -4.46 3.86
N GLU A 63 20.16 -3.84 3.83
CA GLU A 63 19.88 -2.57 3.15
C GLU A 63 20.85 -1.43 3.50
N PRO A 64 21.22 -1.17 4.78
CA PRO A 64 22.09 -0.05 5.12
C PRO A 64 23.49 -0.13 4.51
N ASN A 65 24.00 -1.36 4.27
CA ASN A 65 25.36 -1.60 3.81
C ASN A 65 25.41 -2.04 2.34
N GLN A 66 24.36 -2.69 1.86
CA GLN A 66 24.28 -3.31 0.55
C GLN A 66 22.90 -3.08 -0.08
N PRO A 67 22.51 -1.82 -0.37
CA PRO A 67 21.19 -1.52 -0.90
C PRO A 67 20.91 -2.17 -2.26
N GLN A 68 21.96 -2.49 -3.04
CA GLN A 68 21.83 -3.20 -4.32
C GLN A 68 21.90 -4.73 -4.19
N HIS A 69 21.92 -5.28 -2.96
CA HIS A 69 21.90 -6.72 -2.76
C HIS A 69 20.62 -7.32 -3.37
N PRO A 70 20.70 -8.47 -4.07
CA PRO A 70 19.54 -9.05 -4.76
C PRO A 70 18.31 -9.25 -3.86
N LEU A 71 18.51 -9.61 -2.59
CA LEU A 71 17.42 -9.78 -1.63
C LEU A 71 16.70 -8.46 -1.31
N VAL A 72 17.45 -7.36 -1.14
CA VAL A 72 16.91 -6.02 -0.88
C VAL A 72 16.12 -5.54 -2.09
N GLN A 73 16.70 -5.71 -3.29
CA GLN A 73 16.02 -5.34 -4.54
C GLN A 73 14.77 -6.20 -4.78
N PHE A 74 14.81 -7.48 -4.40
CA PHE A 74 13.66 -8.38 -4.51
C PHE A 74 12.51 -7.96 -3.59
N GLU A 75 12.80 -7.70 -2.31
CA GLU A 75 11.77 -7.25 -1.35
C GLU A 75 11.12 -5.94 -1.81
N ARG A 76 11.91 -4.91 -2.14
CA ARG A 76 11.40 -3.64 -2.67
C ARG A 76 10.55 -3.82 -3.92
N THR A 77 10.97 -4.69 -4.84
CA THR A 77 10.22 -4.99 -6.06
C THR A 77 8.91 -5.71 -5.77
N ALA A 78 8.93 -6.69 -4.86
CA ALA A 78 7.74 -7.44 -4.46
C ALA A 78 6.72 -6.50 -3.78
N THR A 79 7.16 -5.69 -2.84
CA THR A 79 6.34 -4.66 -2.17
C THR A 79 5.75 -3.69 -3.19
N ALA A 80 6.57 -3.16 -4.11
CA ALA A 80 6.12 -2.27 -5.17
C ALA A 80 5.07 -2.88 -6.13
N ILE A 81 5.17 -4.17 -6.44
CA ILE A 81 4.19 -4.92 -7.26
C ILE A 81 2.89 -5.08 -6.50
N MET A 82 2.95 -5.45 -5.22
CA MET A 82 1.76 -5.61 -4.38
C MET A 82 1.03 -4.29 -4.20
N GLU A 83 1.75 -3.21 -3.92
CA GLU A 83 1.19 -1.85 -3.85
C GLU A 83 0.56 -1.42 -5.18
N HIS A 84 1.19 -1.75 -6.32
CA HIS A 84 0.57 -1.50 -7.63
C HIS A 84 -0.76 -2.25 -7.78
N ALA A 85 -0.80 -3.53 -7.41
CA ALA A 85 -2.03 -4.33 -7.48
C ALA A 85 -3.13 -3.79 -6.56
N LEU A 86 -2.78 -3.33 -5.35
CA LEU A 86 -3.72 -2.65 -4.44
C LEU A 86 -4.29 -1.38 -5.09
N GLY A 87 -3.43 -0.58 -5.74
CA GLY A 87 -3.85 0.61 -6.50
C GLY A 87 -4.86 0.27 -7.60
N GLU A 88 -4.62 -0.77 -8.38
CA GLU A 88 -5.55 -1.24 -9.43
C GLU A 88 -6.90 -1.70 -8.87
N ILE A 89 -6.91 -2.45 -7.77
CA ILE A 89 -8.15 -2.90 -7.10
C ILE A 89 -8.98 -1.68 -6.66
N LEU A 90 -8.32 -0.70 -6.02
CA LEU A 90 -8.98 0.51 -5.53
C LEU A 90 -9.49 1.38 -6.68
N TYR A 91 -8.71 1.52 -7.75
CA TYR A 91 -9.12 2.23 -8.95
C TYR A 91 -10.35 1.57 -9.61
N ALA A 92 -10.34 0.25 -9.75
CA ALA A 92 -11.46 -0.52 -10.29
C ALA A 92 -12.73 -0.40 -9.43
N ALA A 93 -12.58 -0.23 -8.11
CA ALA A 93 -13.67 0.05 -7.19
C ALA A 93 -14.16 1.52 -7.21
N GLY A 94 -13.55 2.37 -8.04
CA GLY A 94 -13.96 3.77 -8.24
C GLY A 94 -13.28 4.78 -7.32
N TYR A 95 -12.26 4.39 -6.55
CA TYR A 95 -11.46 5.33 -5.77
C TYR A 95 -10.48 6.10 -6.66
N GLY A 96 -10.28 7.38 -6.33
CA GLY A 96 -9.11 8.10 -6.81
C GLY A 96 -7.88 7.56 -6.09
N VAL A 97 -6.85 7.16 -6.82
CA VAL A 97 -5.59 6.63 -6.24
C VAL A 97 -4.40 7.40 -6.78
N ALA A 98 -3.41 7.63 -5.92
CA ALA A 98 -2.12 8.18 -6.29
C ALA A 98 -1.00 7.35 -5.65
N ARG A 99 -0.06 6.89 -6.47
CA ARG A 99 1.23 6.37 -6.00
C ARG A 99 2.16 7.56 -5.81
N VAL A 100 2.62 7.78 -4.58
CA VAL A 100 3.57 8.85 -4.30
C VAL A 100 4.90 8.19 -3.92
N PRO A 101 5.96 8.35 -4.73
CA PRO A 101 7.29 7.93 -4.31
C PRO A 101 7.70 8.77 -3.10
N GLU A 102 8.13 8.12 -2.02
CA GLU A 102 8.67 8.86 -0.89
C GLU A 102 10.01 9.52 -1.29
N ALA A 103 10.19 10.79 -0.95
CA ALA A 103 11.34 11.55 -1.43
C ALA A 103 12.64 11.01 -0.80
N GLY A 104 13.42 10.28 -1.59
CA GLY A 104 14.68 9.66 -1.16
C GLY A 104 14.58 8.19 -0.80
N ASP A 105 13.37 7.61 -0.84
CA ASP A 105 13.13 6.19 -0.59
C ASP A 105 12.52 5.51 -1.82
N THR A 106 12.78 4.21 -1.98
CA THR A 106 12.15 3.41 -3.05
C THR A 106 10.72 2.99 -2.70
N ASP A 107 10.30 3.22 -1.46
CA ASP A 107 9.01 2.83 -0.94
C ASP A 107 7.91 3.72 -1.54
N SER A 108 6.81 3.08 -1.96
CA SER A 108 5.80 3.70 -2.81
C SER A 108 4.39 3.44 -2.30
N PHE A 109 3.94 4.21 -1.33
CA PHE A 109 2.60 4.05 -0.79
C PHE A 109 1.48 4.39 -1.79
N VAL A 110 0.36 3.67 -1.69
CA VAL A 110 -0.88 3.98 -2.41
C VAL A 110 -1.75 4.87 -1.53
N PHE A 111 -2.01 6.09 -1.98
CA PHE A 111 -2.94 6.99 -1.30
C PHE A 111 -4.31 6.95 -1.97
N VAL A 112 -5.36 6.76 -1.17
CA VAL A 112 -6.74 6.98 -1.59
C VAL A 112 -7.05 8.47 -1.47
N LEU A 113 -7.43 9.06 -2.60
CA LEU A 113 -7.81 10.46 -2.74
C LEU A 113 -9.27 10.62 -2.31
N THR A 114 -9.51 11.52 -1.36
CA THR A 114 -10.86 11.87 -0.87
C THR A 114 -11.61 12.85 -1.77
N GLU A 115 -10.92 13.42 -2.76
CA GLU A 115 -11.53 14.19 -3.86
C GLU A 115 -11.45 13.37 -5.15
N PRO A 116 -12.50 13.38 -6.00
CA PRO A 116 -12.48 12.73 -7.30
C PRO A 116 -11.58 13.54 -8.24
N ARG A 117 -10.26 13.42 -8.09
CA ARG A 117 -9.32 13.82 -9.13
C ARG A 117 -9.01 12.58 -9.93
N VAL A 118 -9.87 12.32 -10.91
CA VAL A 118 -9.66 11.36 -11.99
C VAL A 118 -8.48 11.87 -12.83
N LYS A 119 -7.26 11.66 -12.36
CA LYS A 119 -6.13 11.50 -13.28
C LYS A 119 -6.04 10.00 -13.56
N PRO A 120 -5.99 9.60 -14.84
CA PRO A 120 -5.80 8.19 -15.17
C PRO A 120 -4.54 7.70 -14.47
N TRP A 121 -4.63 6.52 -13.87
CA TRP A 121 -3.47 5.78 -13.41
C TRP A 121 -2.46 5.70 -14.57
N ARG A 122 -1.34 6.41 -14.43
CA ARG A 122 -0.24 6.34 -15.39
C ARG A 122 0.95 5.82 -14.62
N ALA A 123 1.41 4.64 -15.02
CA ALA A 123 2.78 4.21 -14.79
C ALA A 123 3.69 5.28 -15.42
N SER A 124 4.38 6.06 -14.59
CA SER A 124 5.50 6.90 -15.02
C SER A 124 6.79 6.25 -14.57
#